data_AF-A0A1B9LG39-F1
#
_entry.id   AF-A0A1B9LG39-F1
#
_cell.length_a   1.000
_cell.length_b   1.000
_cell.length_c   1.000
_cell.angle_alpha   90.00
_cell.angle_beta   90.00
_cell.angle_gamma   90.00
#
_symmetry.space_group_name_H-M   'P 1'
#
loop_
_entity.id
_entity.type
_entity.pdbx_description
1 polymer ?
#
loop_
_entity_poly.entity_id
_entity_poly.type
_entity_poly.pdbx_seq_one_letter_code
_entity_poly.pdbx_strand_id
1 'polypeptide(L)'
;MRIIIAVFFMFLLTACHTRTAEDAYKEGKYLESINLLGDSIEDKGPAEFGKQDIQRLQNIVNSVMQHYETSLLNANNFDYATRIKCYENLLAMKMRLTDRFYSQEISFFDNKYDVTQLQQNIAKEYYNYGNSITGTDSESYRIRADLYGKGLEQYNYKNIESLYKNANKKYRQLAAKEYYDQGKMFEQQGNYKAAADAFNNASAVYEPLGKYKDSDKRSIDNDRKYCTQQAENAYEQAQQLAKTATHRYQFREIARYYASAASAYRQYGSFRDANSQADNYAKKGKIKVYYNSSELKSFVLDLLSKDFIEFVTYHPSQADVTIRITTNVEFSDLGESVNNETKTEKVFDKFVEVSDENGNKKQVKTYKDQQFNLKTVTHSNKLTLTTEIEVHGVYSYSKKFDIVQTSAKHDYIYSGNVPSNLRNHSKGTLQSKDSLLQAAKEQQLTELKSRFEDIISDLSYL
;
A
#
# COMPACT_ATOMS: atom_id res chain seq x y z
N MET A 1 9.20 -23.94 -35.82
CA MET A 1 8.16 -23.69 -34.79
C MET A 1 7.43 -24.99 -34.38
N ARG A 2 8.17 -26.05 -34.01
CA ARG A 2 7.59 -27.31 -33.45
C ARG A 2 8.45 -27.98 -32.36
N ILE A 3 9.59 -27.40 -31.99
CA ILE A 3 10.50 -27.97 -30.97
C ILE A 3 10.56 -27.10 -29.70
N ILE A 4 10.00 -25.89 -29.70
CA ILE A 4 10.03 -24.99 -28.54
C ILE A 4 8.82 -25.18 -27.60
N ILE A 5 7.76 -25.89 -28.03
CA ILE A 5 6.58 -26.14 -27.20
C ILE A 5 6.75 -27.35 -26.26
N ALA A 6 7.66 -28.29 -26.58
CA ALA A 6 7.90 -29.47 -25.74
C ALA A 6 8.73 -29.18 -24.48
N VAL A 7 9.60 -28.16 -24.51
CA VAL A 7 10.45 -27.80 -23.36
C VAL A 7 9.70 -26.93 -22.34
N PHE A 8 8.67 -26.18 -22.77
CA PHE A 8 7.84 -25.38 -21.87
C PHE A 8 6.74 -26.18 -21.17
N PHE A 9 6.35 -27.35 -21.70
CA PHE A 9 5.44 -28.28 -21.02
C PHE A 9 6.14 -29.24 -20.05
N MET A 10 7.46 -29.42 -20.15
CA MET A 10 8.24 -30.21 -19.17
C MET A 10 8.54 -29.45 -17.87
N PHE A 11 8.42 -28.12 -17.85
CA PHE A 11 8.59 -27.31 -16.65
C PHE A 11 7.29 -26.93 -15.93
N LEU A 12 6.12 -27.30 -16.46
CA LEU A 12 4.82 -27.20 -15.76
C LEU A 12 4.42 -28.51 -15.06
N LEU A 13 5.29 -29.52 -15.07
CA LEU A 13 5.19 -30.75 -14.28
C LEU A 13 6.19 -30.74 -13.10
N THR A 14 6.46 -29.57 -12.51
CA THR A 14 6.81 -29.56 -11.08
C THR A 14 5.55 -29.97 -10.36
N ALA A 15 5.48 -31.26 -10.02
CA ALA A 15 4.47 -31.87 -9.19
C ALA A 15 4.02 -30.88 -8.10
N CYS A 16 2.75 -30.48 -8.13
CA CYS A 16 2.03 -30.32 -6.88
C CYS A 16 2.10 -31.69 -6.21
N HIS A 17 3.17 -31.96 -5.45
CA HIS A 17 3.16 -33.06 -4.51
C HIS A 17 2.09 -32.70 -3.49
N THR A 18 0.86 -33.17 -3.73
CA THR A 18 -0.18 -33.18 -2.71
C THR A 18 0.37 -34.05 -1.59
N ARG A 19 0.72 -33.39 -0.50
CA ARG A 19 1.33 -33.99 0.68
C ARG A 19 0.53 -35.21 1.12
N THR A 20 1.19 -36.34 1.32
CA THR A 20 0.51 -37.57 1.75
C THR A 20 0.43 -37.67 3.28
N ALA A 21 -0.46 -38.53 3.78
CA ALA A 21 -0.55 -38.84 5.20
C ALA A 21 0.78 -39.39 5.75
N GLU A 22 1.49 -40.19 4.97
CA GLU A 22 2.80 -40.77 5.32
C GLU A 22 3.89 -39.72 5.42
N ASP A 23 3.90 -38.73 4.52
CA ASP A 23 4.83 -37.61 4.58
C ASP A 23 4.59 -36.77 5.84
N ALA A 24 3.31 -36.49 6.14
CA ALA A 24 2.93 -35.80 7.37
C ALA A 24 3.34 -36.56 8.65
N TYR A 25 3.18 -37.89 8.66
CA TYR A 25 3.62 -38.71 9.78
C TYR A 25 5.13 -38.65 9.98
N LYS A 26 5.92 -38.82 8.91
CA LYS A 26 7.41 -38.78 8.97
C LYS A 26 7.95 -37.43 9.41
N GLU A 27 7.25 -36.35 9.08
CA GLU A 27 7.59 -34.99 9.53
C GLU A 27 7.17 -34.70 10.99
N GLY A 28 6.55 -35.67 11.69
CA GLY A 28 6.05 -35.49 13.05
C GLY A 28 4.74 -34.69 13.15
N LYS A 29 4.03 -34.50 12.03
CA LYS A 29 2.73 -33.82 11.98
C LYS A 29 1.60 -34.85 12.08
N TYR A 30 1.52 -35.51 13.23
CA TYR A 30 0.71 -36.71 13.44
C TYR A 30 -0.80 -36.50 13.27
N LEU A 31 -1.38 -35.42 13.81
CA LEU A 31 -2.81 -35.14 13.60
C LEU A 31 -3.12 -34.75 12.15
N GLU A 32 -2.21 -34.04 11.49
CA GLU A 32 -2.34 -33.73 10.05
C GLU A 32 -2.30 -35.01 9.20
N SER A 33 -1.47 -35.98 9.58
CA SER A 33 -1.45 -37.31 8.94
C SER A 33 -2.82 -37.99 9.02
N ILE A 34 -3.48 -37.96 10.19
CA ILE A 34 -4.84 -38.51 10.35
C ILE A 34 -5.85 -37.79 9.48
N ASN A 35 -5.78 -36.46 9.41
CA ASN A 35 -6.72 -35.67 8.59
C ASN A 35 -6.54 -35.99 7.10
N LEU A 36 -5.30 -35.92 6.58
CA LEU A 36 -4.99 -36.24 5.18
C LEU A 36 -5.36 -37.68 4.80
N LEU A 37 -5.21 -38.61 5.74
CA LEU A 37 -5.61 -40.00 5.55
C LEU A 37 -7.13 -40.13 5.45
N GLY A 38 -7.86 -39.51 6.38
CA GLY A 38 -9.31 -39.51 6.36
C GLY A 38 -9.86 -38.87 5.09
N ASP A 39 -9.32 -37.72 4.68
CA ASP A 39 -9.74 -36.99 3.47
C ASP A 39 -9.48 -37.86 2.23
N SER A 40 -8.30 -38.47 2.15
CA SER A 40 -7.94 -39.38 1.05
C SER A 40 -8.83 -40.63 0.96
N ILE A 41 -9.38 -41.12 2.07
CA ILE A 41 -10.29 -42.28 2.09
C ILE A 41 -11.71 -41.84 1.74
N GLU A 42 -12.15 -40.69 2.25
CA GLU A 42 -13.46 -40.11 1.98
C GLU A 42 -13.60 -39.71 0.50
N ASP A 43 -12.55 -39.16 -0.11
CA ASP A 43 -12.51 -38.81 -1.54
C ASP A 43 -12.63 -40.03 -2.46
N LYS A 44 -12.06 -41.18 -2.05
CA LYS A 44 -12.22 -42.45 -2.78
C LYS A 44 -13.62 -43.05 -2.63
N GLY A 45 -14.23 -42.86 -1.47
CA GLY A 45 -15.55 -43.41 -1.14
C GLY A 45 -15.57 -44.93 -0.90
N PRO A 46 -16.73 -45.47 -0.48
CA PRO A 46 -16.84 -46.86 -0.02
C PRO A 46 -16.68 -47.91 -1.13
N ALA A 47 -16.96 -47.56 -2.38
CA ALA A 47 -16.89 -48.50 -3.50
C ALA A 47 -15.45 -48.89 -3.87
N GLU A 48 -14.48 -47.99 -3.64
CA GLU A 48 -13.07 -48.18 -3.98
C GLU A 48 -12.19 -48.42 -2.75
N PHE A 49 -12.78 -48.43 -1.55
CA PHE A 49 -12.08 -48.69 -0.29
C PHE A 49 -11.75 -50.18 -0.12
N GLY A 50 -10.54 -50.55 -0.52
CA GLY A 50 -10.09 -51.94 -0.57
C GLY A 50 -9.19 -52.35 0.60
N LYS A 51 -8.77 -53.63 0.58
CA LYS A 51 -7.90 -54.23 1.61
C LYS A 51 -6.60 -53.46 1.87
N GLN A 52 -5.99 -52.88 0.82
CA GLN A 52 -4.77 -52.09 0.97
C GLN A 52 -5.02 -50.77 1.71
N ASP A 53 -6.16 -50.11 1.45
CA ASP A 53 -6.56 -48.89 2.15
C ASP A 53 -6.91 -49.18 3.62
N ILE A 54 -7.56 -50.31 3.90
CA ILE A 54 -7.81 -50.78 5.27
C ILE A 54 -6.48 -50.98 6.04
N GLN A 55 -5.52 -51.68 5.44
CA GLN A 55 -4.21 -51.90 6.06
C GLN A 55 -3.46 -50.57 6.30
N ARG A 56 -3.51 -49.67 5.31
CA ARG A 56 -2.92 -48.32 5.42
C ARG A 56 -3.57 -47.53 6.56
N LEU A 57 -4.91 -47.54 6.63
CA LEU A 57 -5.68 -46.90 7.68
C LEU A 57 -5.29 -47.41 9.07
N GLN A 58 -5.35 -48.73 9.25
CA GLN A 58 -5.01 -49.39 10.52
C GLN A 58 -3.58 -49.08 10.97
N ASN A 59 -2.61 -49.11 10.04
CA ASN A 59 -1.21 -48.83 10.35
C ASN A 59 -1.00 -47.40 10.82
N ILE A 60 -1.46 -46.39 10.09
CA ILE A 60 -1.25 -44.99 10.45
C ILE A 60 -1.99 -44.64 11.74
N VAL A 61 -3.24 -45.08 11.89
CA VAL A 61 -4.03 -44.88 13.11
C VAL A 61 -3.30 -45.49 14.31
N ASN A 62 -2.84 -46.74 14.20
CA ASN A 62 -2.11 -47.39 15.29
C ASN A 62 -0.78 -46.68 15.60
N SER A 63 -0.01 -46.25 14.59
CA SER A 63 1.26 -45.55 14.80
C SER A 63 1.09 -44.19 15.47
N VAL A 64 0.10 -43.39 15.06
CA VAL A 64 -0.21 -42.10 15.68
C VAL A 64 -0.72 -42.28 17.11
N MET A 65 -1.60 -43.27 17.32
CA MET A 65 -2.08 -43.65 18.66
C MET A 65 -0.90 -44.02 19.59
N GLN A 66 -0.02 -44.93 19.14
CA GLN A 66 1.14 -45.37 19.91
C GLN A 66 2.10 -44.22 20.23
N HIS A 67 2.27 -43.27 19.31
CA HIS A 67 3.06 -42.07 19.55
C HIS A 67 2.53 -41.30 20.76
N TYR A 68 1.25 -40.94 20.77
CA TYR A 68 0.66 -40.17 21.88
C TYR A 68 0.62 -40.96 23.18
N GLU A 69 0.37 -42.28 23.14
CA GLU A 69 0.44 -43.14 24.32
C GLU A 69 1.85 -43.19 24.92
N THR A 70 2.87 -43.33 24.07
CA THR A 70 4.27 -43.32 24.49
C THR A 70 4.65 -41.96 25.07
N SER A 71 4.23 -40.86 24.44
CA SER A 71 4.42 -39.51 24.97
C SER A 71 3.75 -39.32 26.33
N LEU A 72 2.54 -39.85 26.53
CA LEU A 72 1.85 -39.80 27.82
C LEU A 72 2.55 -40.62 28.91
N LEU A 73 3.12 -41.77 28.55
CA LEU A 73 3.87 -42.63 29.48
C LEU A 73 5.21 -42.00 29.88
N ASN A 74 5.88 -41.32 28.94
CA ASN A 74 7.17 -40.68 29.17
C ASN A 74 7.05 -39.29 29.80
N ALA A 75 5.90 -38.63 29.68
CA ALA A 75 5.64 -37.36 30.34
C ALA A 75 5.52 -37.58 31.85
N ASN A 76 6.35 -36.88 32.63
CA ASN A 76 6.24 -36.90 34.08
C ASN A 76 4.90 -36.27 34.53
N ASN A 77 4.48 -36.55 35.77
CA ASN A 77 3.17 -36.12 36.29
C ASN A 77 3.00 -34.59 36.43
N PHE A 78 4.06 -33.79 36.23
CA PHE A 78 4.03 -32.33 36.27
C PHE A 78 4.18 -31.68 34.88
N ASP A 79 4.43 -32.46 33.83
CA ASP A 79 4.46 -31.98 32.45
C ASP A 79 3.03 -31.89 31.89
N TYR A 80 2.24 -31.00 32.49
CA TYR A 80 0.83 -30.83 32.15
C TYR A 80 0.64 -30.43 30.68
N ALA A 81 1.52 -29.59 30.14
CA ALA A 81 1.41 -29.11 28.76
C ALA A 81 1.50 -30.26 27.75
N THR A 82 2.50 -31.15 27.89
CA THR A 82 2.62 -32.33 27.03
C THR A 82 1.42 -33.26 27.19
N ARG A 83 0.99 -33.52 28.43
CA ARG A 83 -0.13 -34.42 28.73
C ARG A 83 -1.45 -33.91 28.15
N ILE A 84 -1.78 -32.63 28.36
CA ILE A 84 -2.95 -31.96 27.77
C ILE A 84 -2.92 -32.11 26.25
N LYS A 85 -1.81 -31.73 25.60
CA LYS A 85 -1.66 -31.81 24.15
C LYS A 85 -1.84 -33.23 23.62
N CYS A 86 -1.36 -34.25 24.31
CA CYS A 86 -1.54 -35.64 23.88
C CYS A 86 -3.02 -36.06 23.96
N TYR A 87 -3.71 -35.75 25.06
CA TYR A 87 -5.13 -36.08 25.19
C TYR A 87 -6.00 -35.30 24.20
N GLU A 88 -5.70 -34.01 23.95
CA GLU A 88 -6.39 -33.20 22.93
C GLU A 88 -6.22 -33.78 21.52
N ASN A 89 -5.01 -34.25 21.17
CA ASN A 89 -4.79 -34.87 19.86
C ASN A 89 -5.48 -36.23 19.74
N LEU A 90 -5.51 -37.04 20.80
CA LEU A 90 -6.27 -38.29 20.83
C LEU A 90 -7.78 -38.03 20.68
N LEU A 91 -8.30 -36.98 21.33
CA LEU A 91 -9.69 -36.55 21.19
C LEU A 91 -10.00 -36.08 19.76
N ALA A 92 -9.13 -35.24 19.19
CA ALA A 92 -9.29 -34.76 17.81
C ALA A 92 -9.27 -35.94 16.81
N MET A 93 -8.34 -36.88 16.99
CA MET A 93 -8.26 -38.11 16.20
C MET A 93 -9.53 -38.96 16.35
N LYS A 94 -10.04 -39.12 17.57
CA LYS A 94 -11.31 -39.83 17.84
C LYS A 94 -12.48 -39.17 17.11
N MET A 95 -12.62 -37.85 17.21
CA MET A 95 -13.68 -37.10 16.54
C MET A 95 -13.57 -37.16 15.01
N ARG A 96 -12.35 -37.19 14.45
CA ARG A 96 -12.14 -37.29 12.99
C ARG A 96 -12.50 -38.64 12.41
N LEU A 97 -12.33 -39.71 13.20
CA LEU A 97 -12.38 -41.09 12.73
C LEU A 97 -13.67 -41.84 13.11
N THR A 98 -14.44 -41.32 14.08
CA THR A 98 -15.71 -41.90 14.52
C THR A 98 -16.84 -41.61 13.51
N ASP A 99 -17.84 -42.49 13.45
CA ASP A 99 -19.04 -42.37 12.59
C ASP A 99 -18.73 -42.19 11.10
N ARG A 100 -17.72 -42.92 10.61
CA ARG A 100 -17.33 -43.01 9.21
C ARG A 100 -17.59 -44.41 8.66
N PHE A 101 -17.73 -44.52 7.34
CA PHE A 101 -18.01 -45.81 6.70
C PHE A 101 -16.89 -46.85 6.94
N TYR A 102 -15.69 -46.40 7.29
CA TYR A 102 -14.52 -47.22 7.60
C TYR A 102 -14.24 -47.38 9.11
N SER A 103 -15.04 -46.80 10.01
CA SER A 103 -14.74 -46.81 11.46
C SER A 103 -14.66 -48.23 12.05
N GLN A 104 -15.41 -49.19 11.53
CA GLN A 104 -15.36 -50.59 12.00
C GLN A 104 -13.96 -51.21 11.84
N GLU A 105 -13.20 -50.77 10.83
CA GLU A 105 -11.86 -51.28 10.53
C GLU A 105 -10.81 -50.82 11.54
N ILE A 106 -11.13 -49.82 12.37
CA ILE A 106 -10.26 -49.25 13.41
C ILE A 106 -10.86 -49.40 14.81
N SER A 107 -11.70 -50.43 15.01
CA SER A 107 -12.33 -50.74 16.31
C SER A 107 -11.34 -50.87 17.48
N PHE A 108 -10.07 -51.24 17.23
CA PHE A 108 -9.03 -51.26 18.25
C PHE A 108 -8.74 -49.87 18.86
N PHE A 109 -8.85 -48.81 18.07
CA PHE A 109 -8.71 -47.42 18.51
C PHE A 109 -10.05 -46.92 19.02
N ASP A 110 -11.13 -47.15 18.26
CA ASP A 110 -12.44 -46.62 18.58
C ASP A 110 -13.01 -47.14 19.90
N ASN A 111 -12.77 -48.41 20.24
CA ASN A 111 -13.23 -49.00 21.49
C ASN A 111 -12.32 -48.63 22.68
N LYS A 112 -11.07 -48.24 22.43
CA LYS A 112 -10.11 -47.90 23.50
C LYS A 112 -10.37 -46.50 24.05
N TYR A 113 -10.79 -45.57 23.20
CA TYR A 113 -10.95 -44.17 23.54
C TYR A 113 -12.41 -43.75 23.56
N ASP A 114 -12.93 -43.53 24.76
CA ASP A 114 -14.21 -42.88 24.97
C ASP A 114 -14.05 -41.34 24.93
N VAL A 115 -14.96 -40.66 24.22
CA VAL A 115 -14.91 -39.20 24.03
C VAL A 115 -15.04 -38.48 25.37
N THR A 116 -16.00 -38.89 26.20
CA THR A 116 -16.23 -38.27 27.52
C THR A 116 -15.05 -38.52 28.45
N GLN A 117 -14.45 -39.72 28.43
CA GLN A 117 -13.27 -40.03 29.23
C GLN A 117 -12.04 -39.21 28.81
N LEU A 118 -11.85 -38.99 27.50
CA LEU A 118 -10.79 -38.11 27.00
C LEU A 118 -11.00 -36.66 27.44
N GLN A 119 -12.22 -36.13 27.32
CA GLN A 119 -12.57 -34.80 27.82
C GLN A 119 -12.34 -34.67 29.34
N GLN A 120 -12.72 -35.69 30.13
CA GLN A 120 -12.45 -35.75 31.56
C GLN A 120 -10.94 -35.74 31.87
N ASN A 121 -10.14 -36.47 31.09
CA ASN A 121 -8.69 -36.50 31.26
C ASN A 121 -8.07 -35.13 30.96
N ILE A 122 -8.48 -34.47 29.88
CA ILE A 122 -8.01 -33.11 29.55
C ILE A 122 -8.38 -32.14 30.68
N ALA A 123 -9.64 -32.16 31.15
CA ALA A 123 -10.11 -31.32 32.25
C ALA A 123 -9.33 -31.57 33.55
N LYS A 124 -9.00 -32.84 33.85
CA LYS A 124 -8.18 -33.22 35.01
C LYS A 124 -6.76 -32.67 34.93
N GLU A 125 -6.11 -32.70 33.77
CA GLU A 125 -4.76 -32.15 33.61
C GLU A 125 -4.77 -30.61 33.78
N TYR A 126 -5.74 -29.91 33.17
CA TYR A 126 -5.94 -28.46 33.41
C TYR A 126 -6.21 -28.14 34.88
N TYR A 127 -7.04 -28.93 35.55
CA TYR A 127 -7.33 -28.81 36.98
C TYR A 127 -6.06 -28.94 37.84
N ASN A 128 -5.25 -29.97 37.58
CA ASN A 128 -4.01 -30.19 38.31
C ASN A 128 -2.99 -29.09 38.05
N TYR A 129 -2.89 -28.63 36.80
CA TYR A 129 -2.00 -27.53 36.44
C TYR A 129 -2.39 -26.22 37.14
N GLY A 130 -3.68 -25.88 37.15
CA GLY A 130 -4.17 -24.71 37.89
C GLY A 130 -3.91 -24.81 39.40
N ASN A 131 -3.90 -26.02 39.96
CA ASN A 131 -3.59 -26.27 41.38
C ASN A 131 -2.09 -26.22 41.70
N SER A 132 -1.20 -26.49 40.74
CA SER A 132 0.23 -26.40 40.97
C SER A 132 0.75 -24.95 41.03
N ILE A 133 -0.07 -23.98 40.61
CA ILE A 133 0.28 -22.56 40.63
C ILE A 133 -0.19 -21.93 41.95
N THR A 134 0.73 -21.35 42.71
CA THR A 134 0.42 -20.56 43.90
C THR A 134 -0.17 -19.21 43.51
N GLY A 135 -1.34 -18.85 44.06
CA GLY A 135 -2.00 -17.56 43.78
C GLY A 135 -1.49 -16.45 44.69
N THR A 136 -0.49 -15.69 44.25
CA THR A 136 0.18 -14.63 45.01
C THR A 136 -0.21 -13.21 44.56
N ASP A 137 -0.60 -13.05 43.31
CA ASP A 137 -0.74 -11.76 42.61
C ASP A 137 -1.81 -11.86 41.51
N SER A 138 -2.12 -10.73 40.87
CA SER A 138 -3.12 -10.69 39.80
C SER A 138 -2.81 -11.69 38.68
N GLU A 139 -1.56 -11.78 38.24
CA GLU A 139 -1.14 -12.60 37.11
C GLU A 139 -1.26 -14.10 37.40
N SER A 140 -0.81 -14.56 38.56
CA SER A 140 -0.99 -15.95 38.98
C SER A 140 -2.47 -16.34 39.07
N TYR A 141 -3.33 -15.46 39.58
CA TYR A 141 -4.78 -15.71 39.56
C TYR A 141 -5.38 -15.68 38.15
N ARG A 142 -4.86 -14.84 37.25
CA ARG A 142 -5.27 -14.80 35.83
C ARG A 142 -4.97 -16.13 35.14
N ILE A 143 -3.74 -16.64 35.30
CA ILE A 143 -3.30 -17.91 34.72
C ILE A 143 -4.15 -19.06 35.28
N ARG A 144 -4.39 -19.09 36.60
CA ARG A 144 -5.25 -20.10 37.22
C ARG A 144 -6.67 -20.06 36.67
N ALA A 145 -7.26 -18.87 36.54
CA ALA A 145 -8.58 -18.72 35.96
C ALA A 145 -8.63 -19.22 34.50
N ASP A 146 -7.62 -18.91 33.68
CA ASP A 146 -7.51 -19.42 32.31
C ASP A 146 -7.45 -20.96 32.27
N LEU A 147 -6.59 -21.57 33.08
CA LEU A 147 -6.44 -23.02 33.15
C LEU A 147 -7.73 -23.71 33.61
N TYR A 148 -8.37 -23.22 34.68
CA TYR A 148 -9.64 -23.80 35.13
C TYR A 148 -10.76 -23.57 34.12
N GLY A 149 -10.77 -22.43 33.41
CA GLY A 149 -11.72 -22.14 32.34
C GLY A 149 -11.61 -23.13 31.19
N LYS A 150 -10.40 -23.34 30.67
CA LYS A 150 -10.12 -24.34 29.62
C LYS A 150 -10.50 -25.75 30.04
N GLY A 151 -10.21 -26.13 31.29
CA GLY A 151 -10.64 -27.43 31.81
C GLY A 151 -12.17 -27.56 31.90
N LEU A 152 -12.86 -26.50 32.34
CA LEU A 152 -14.32 -26.47 32.47
C LEU A 152 -15.03 -26.55 31.11
N GLU A 153 -14.46 -25.96 30.05
CA GLU A 153 -14.94 -26.07 28.68
C GLU A 153 -14.93 -27.53 28.17
N GLN A 154 -14.00 -28.35 28.67
CA GLN A 154 -13.91 -29.77 28.30
C GLN A 154 -14.87 -30.63 29.13
N TYR A 155 -14.82 -30.48 30.45
CA TYR A 155 -15.65 -31.26 31.37
C TYR A 155 -15.72 -30.60 32.76
N ASN A 156 -16.88 -30.69 33.43
CA ASN A 156 -17.01 -30.22 34.81
C ASN A 156 -16.36 -31.21 35.80
N TYR A 157 -15.04 -31.23 35.84
CA TYR A 157 -14.25 -32.13 36.67
C TYR A 157 -14.18 -31.63 38.12
N LYS A 158 -14.72 -32.40 39.06
CA LYS A 158 -14.75 -32.08 40.50
C LYS A 158 -15.35 -30.70 40.77
N ASN A 159 -14.57 -29.78 41.36
CA ASN A 159 -14.97 -28.43 41.72
C ASN A 159 -14.33 -27.36 40.83
N ILE A 160 -13.94 -27.71 39.60
CA ILE A 160 -13.22 -26.80 38.68
C ILE A 160 -13.98 -25.50 38.41
N GLU A 161 -15.32 -25.55 38.31
CA GLU A 161 -16.15 -24.36 38.14
C GLU A 161 -16.03 -23.38 39.32
N SER A 162 -16.02 -23.90 40.55
CA SER A 162 -15.85 -23.09 41.76
C SER A 162 -14.44 -22.48 41.82
N LEU A 163 -13.42 -23.25 41.46
CA LEU A 163 -12.03 -22.77 41.39
C LEU A 163 -11.86 -21.67 40.33
N TYR A 164 -12.45 -21.84 39.15
CA TYR A 164 -12.51 -20.82 38.10
C TYR A 164 -13.13 -19.52 38.61
N LYS A 165 -14.35 -19.59 39.17
CA LYS A 165 -15.07 -18.43 39.71
C LYS A 165 -14.26 -17.70 40.78
N ASN A 166 -13.63 -18.45 41.70
CA ASN A 166 -12.80 -17.89 42.76
C ASN A 166 -11.52 -17.23 42.22
N ALA A 167 -10.80 -17.90 41.32
CA ALA A 167 -9.57 -17.39 40.73
C ALA A 167 -9.85 -16.13 39.88
N ASN A 168 -10.87 -16.17 39.04
CA ASN A 168 -11.28 -15.03 38.21
C ASN A 168 -11.70 -13.82 39.07
N LYS A 169 -12.46 -14.05 40.15
CA LYS A 169 -12.81 -12.99 41.09
C LYS A 169 -11.58 -12.36 41.75
N LYS A 170 -10.63 -13.20 42.20
CA LYS A 170 -9.38 -12.74 42.84
C LYS A 170 -8.48 -11.97 41.87
N TYR A 171 -8.32 -12.46 40.65
CA TYR A 171 -7.61 -11.76 39.57
C TYR A 171 -8.15 -10.34 39.40
N ARG A 172 -9.47 -10.20 39.17
CA ARG A 172 -10.09 -8.90 38.92
C ARG A 172 -9.94 -7.93 40.09
N GLN A 173 -10.08 -8.43 41.32
CA GLN A 173 -9.88 -7.62 42.53
C GLN A 173 -8.44 -7.10 42.64
N LEU A 174 -7.44 -7.94 42.40
CA LEU A 174 -6.03 -7.57 42.51
C LEU A 174 -5.58 -6.67 41.36
N ALA A 175 -5.92 -7.03 40.12
CA ALA A 175 -5.60 -6.24 38.93
C ALA A 175 -6.20 -4.84 39.01
N ALA A 176 -7.47 -4.71 39.42
CA ALA A 176 -8.10 -3.41 39.59
C ALA A 176 -7.40 -2.55 40.65
N LYS A 177 -6.94 -3.18 41.75
CA LYS A 177 -6.14 -2.50 42.78
C LYS A 177 -4.80 -2.02 42.24
N GLU A 178 -4.07 -2.87 41.53
CA GLU A 178 -2.77 -2.55 40.94
C GLU A 178 -2.89 -1.36 39.97
N TYR A 179 -3.83 -1.42 39.03
CA TYR A 179 -4.08 -0.32 38.09
C TYR A 179 -4.52 0.97 38.78
N TYR A 180 -5.37 0.89 39.80
CA TYR A 180 -5.82 2.07 40.55
C TYR A 180 -4.69 2.72 41.36
N ASP A 181 -3.79 1.92 41.92
CA ASP A 181 -2.62 2.42 42.65
C ASP A 181 -1.58 3.03 41.67
N GLN A 182 -1.40 2.43 40.49
CA GLN A 182 -0.62 3.04 39.40
C GLN A 182 -1.21 4.37 38.93
N GLY A 183 -2.54 4.44 38.75
CA GLY A 183 -3.22 5.67 38.36
C GLY A 183 -3.00 6.81 39.35
N LYS A 184 -3.05 6.52 40.66
CA LYS A 184 -2.71 7.50 41.70
C LYS A 184 -1.25 7.96 41.64
N MET A 185 -0.32 7.04 41.38
CA MET A 185 1.10 7.37 41.24
C MET A 185 1.33 8.30 40.02
N PHE A 186 0.74 8.00 38.87
CA PHE A 186 0.85 8.85 37.68
C PHE A 186 0.18 10.22 37.88
N GLU A 187 -0.96 10.28 38.57
CA GLU A 187 -1.63 11.52 38.93
C GLU A 187 -0.73 12.41 39.81
N GLN A 188 -0.04 11.82 40.80
CA GLN A 188 0.93 12.54 41.66
C GLN A 188 2.15 13.06 40.88
N GLN A 189 2.58 12.33 39.86
CA GLN A 189 3.69 12.73 38.97
C GLN A 189 3.27 13.76 37.91
N GLY A 190 1.98 14.11 37.83
CA GLY A 190 1.45 14.99 36.78
C GLY A 190 1.35 14.33 35.40
N ASN A 191 1.56 13.01 35.30
CA ASN A 191 1.38 12.27 34.05
C ASN A 191 -0.09 11.89 33.87
N TYR A 192 -0.91 12.90 33.55
CA TYR A 192 -2.36 12.74 33.54
C TYR A 192 -2.87 11.77 32.48
N LYS A 193 -2.18 11.63 31.34
CA LYS A 193 -2.57 10.64 30.33
C LYS A 193 -2.41 9.21 30.84
N ALA A 194 -1.23 8.89 31.40
CA ALA A 194 -0.99 7.57 31.98
C ALA A 194 -1.91 7.30 33.19
N ALA A 195 -2.21 8.33 33.98
CA ALA A 195 -3.17 8.23 35.07
C ALA A 195 -4.57 7.86 34.57
N ALA A 196 -5.05 8.55 33.52
CA ALA A 196 -6.36 8.29 32.93
C ALA A 196 -6.50 6.85 32.41
N ASP A 197 -5.47 6.37 31.70
CA ASP A 197 -5.43 5.03 31.14
C ASP A 197 -5.40 3.95 32.25
N ALA A 198 -4.61 4.17 33.30
CA ALA A 198 -4.55 3.26 34.44
C ALA A 198 -5.89 3.19 35.20
N PHE A 199 -6.56 4.32 35.44
CA PHE A 199 -7.89 4.30 36.05
C PHE A 199 -8.94 3.63 35.14
N ASN A 200 -8.87 3.83 33.83
CA ASN A 200 -9.73 3.14 32.88
C ASN A 200 -9.54 1.61 32.94
N ASN A 201 -8.29 1.14 32.97
CA ASN A 201 -7.97 -0.28 33.11
C ASN A 201 -8.47 -0.87 34.43
N ALA A 202 -8.37 -0.11 35.53
CA ALA A 202 -8.93 -0.51 36.82
C ALA A 202 -10.45 -0.70 36.77
N SER A 203 -11.16 0.17 36.04
CA SER A 203 -12.60 0.03 35.84
C SER A 203 -12.92 -1.17 34.95
N ALA A 204 -12.29 -1.27 33.77
CA ALA A 204 -12.55 -2.30 32.78
C ALA A 204 -12.33 -3.73 33.32
N VAL A 205 -11.23 -3.96 34.04
CA VAL A 205 -10.96 -5.31 34.58
C VAL A 205 -11.98 -5.72 35.65
N TYR A 206 -12.50 -4.75 36.40
CA TYR A 206 -13.43 -4.96 37.51
C TYR A 206 -14.90 -4.95 37.09
N GLU A 207 -15.23 -4.45 35.90
CA GLU A 207 -16.60 -4.27 35.39
C GLU A 207 -17.52 -5.48 35.64
N PRO A 208 -17.10 -6.75 35.43
CA PRO A 208 -17.98 -7.90 35.70
C PRO A 208 -18.33 -8.11 37.18
N LEU A 209 -17.58 -7.47 38.10
CA LEU A 209 -17.83 -7.46 39.53
C LEU A 209 -18.54 -6.17 40.00
N GLY A 210 -18.83 -5.24 39.08
CA GLY A 210 -19.42 -3.93 39.34
C GLY A 210 -18.42 -2.79 39.17
N LYS A 211 -18.62 -1.70 39.90
CA LYS A 211 -17.75 -0.52 39.82
C LYS A 211 -16.57 -0.61 40.77
N TYR A 212 -15.38 -0.29 40.29
CA TYR A 212 -14.19 -0.19 41.14
C TYR A 212 -13.97 1.25 41.62
N LYS A 213 -14.42 1.53 42.85
CA LYS A 213 -14.23 2.84 43.50
C LYS A 213 -14.71 3.99 42.59
N ASP A 214 -13.93 5.05 42.45
CA ASP A 214 -14.14 6.23 41.61
C ASP A 214 -13.27 6.19 40.33
N SER A 215 -12.81 5.01 39.88
CA SER A 215 -11.94 4.85 38.71
C SER A 215 -12.47 5.56 37.45
N ASP A 216 -13.75 5.38 37.10
CA ASP A 216 -14.34 6.03 35.91
C ASP A 216 -14.22 7.55 35.96
N LYS A 217 -14.57 8.12 37.12
CA LYS A 217 -14.50 9.57 37.35
C LYS A 217 -13.06 10.06 37.26
N ARG A 218 -12.14 9.36 37.93
CA ARG A 218 -10.71 9.72 37.93
C ARG A 218 -10.08 9.59 36.55
N SER A 219 -10.53 8.63 35.73
CA SER A 219 -10.08 8.51 34.34
C SER A 219 -10.46 9.75 33.54
N ILE A 220 -11.75 10.14 33.57
CA ILE A 220 -12.27 11.34 32.89
C ILE A 220 -11.60 12.62 33.41
N ASP A 221 -11.47 12.77 34.73
CA ASP A 221 -10.88 13.97 35.33
C ASP A 221 -9.39 14.13 34.92
N ASN A 222 -8.62 13.04 34.86
CA ASN A 222 -7.22 13.08 34.43
C ASN A 222 -7.09 13.28 32.92
N ASP A 223 -7.91 12.63 32.10
CA ASP A 223 -7.90 12.86 30.65
C ASP A 223 -8.26 14.33 30.32
N ARG A 224 -9.21 14.91 31.05
CA ARG A 224 -9.50 16.35 30.97
C ARG A 224 -8.29 17.21 31.32
N LYS A 225 -7.58 16.92 32.41
CA LYS A 225 -6.37 17.68 32.79
C LYS A 225 -5.29 17.58 31.70
N TYR A 226 -5.08 16.39 31.12
CA TYR A 226 -4.16 16.19 30.01
C TYR A 226 -4.55 17.02 28.78
N CYS A 227 -5.81 16.94 28.35
CA CYS A 227 -6.34 17.73 27.25
C CYS A 227 -6.21 19.24 27.50
N THR A 228 -6.47 19.71 28.73
CA THR A 228 -6.25 21.11 29.11
C THR A 228 -4.80 21.50 28.94
N GLN A 229 -3.83 20.69 29.39
CA GLN A 229 -2.40 20.98 29.23
C GLN A 229 -1.97 21.06 27.77
N GLN A 230 -2.40 20.11 26.94
CA GLN A 230 -2.10 20.12 25.50
C GLN A 230 -2.69 21.36 24.83
N ALA A 231 -3.93 21.71 25.18
CA ALA A 231 -4.60 22.87 24.64
C ALA A 231 -3.93 24.19 25.09
N GLU A 232 -3.56 24.31 26.36
CA GLU A 232 -2.86 25.48 26.89
C GLU A 232 -1.50 25.66 26.22
N ASN A 233 -0.68 24.60 26.12
CA ASN A 233 0.63 24.66 25.47
C ASN A 233 0.53 25.16 24.02
N ALA A 234 -0.39 24.61 23.24
CA ALA A 234 -0.59 25.02 21.86
C ALA A 234 -1.11 26.46 21.77
N TYR A 235 -2.02 26.86 22.66
CA TYR A 235 -2.56 28.21 22.72
C TYR A 235 -1.49 29.24 23.09
N GLU A 236 -0.65 28.95 24.07
CA GLU A 236 0.47 29.81 24.47
C GLU A 236 1.51 29.95 23.34
N GLN A 237 1.83 28.86 22.64
CA GLN A 237 2.70 28.90 21.45
C GLN A 237 2.13 29.83 20.37
N ALA A 238 0.82 29.72 20.10
CA ALA A 238 0.13 30.62 19.18
C ALA A 238 0.24 32.09 19.62
N GLN A 239 0.03 32.37 20.91
CA GLN A 239 0.12 33.72 21.48
C GLN A 239 1.53 34.30 21.41
N GLN A 240 2.57 33.50 21.68
CA GLN A 240 3.95 33.97 21.60
C GLN A 240 4.35 34.28 20.15
N LEU A 241 4.03 33.39 19.21
CA LEU A 241 4.30 33.61 17.80
C LEU A 241 3.51 34.82 17.24
N ALA A 242 2.28 35.02 17.71
CA ALA A 242 1.44 36.16 17.34
C ALA A 242 2.02 37.53 17.70
N LYS A 243 2.90 37.62 18.72
CA LYS A 243 3.52 38.90 19.13
C LYS A 243 4.56 39.42 18.15
N THR A 244 5.18 38.53 17.37
CA THR A 244 6.30 38.86 16.49
C THR A 244 6.02 38.54 15.01
N ALA A 245 4.88 37.91 14.70
CA ALA A 245 4.52 37.55 13.34
C ALA A 245 4.26 38.78 12.46
N THR A 246 5.00 38.85 11.36
CA THR A 246 4.89 39.89 10.33
C THR A 246 4.62 39.31 8.94
N HIS A 247 4.81 38.01 8.76
CA HIS A 247 4.66 37.30 7.48
C HIS A 247 3.41 36.41 7.48
N ARG A 248 2.80 36.21 6.31
CA ARG A 248 1.62 35.37 6.07
C ARG A 248 1.86 33.92 6.48
N TYR A 249 3.04 33.35 6.20
CA TYR A 249 3.35 31.98 6.64
C TYR A 249 3.33 31.81 8.17
N GLN A 250 3.76 32.83 8.91
CA GLN A 250 3.71 32.84 10.38
C GLN A 250 2.25 32.88 10.85
N PHE A 251 1.37 33.65 10.19
CA PHE A 251 -0.07 33.62 10.49
C PHE A 251 -0.70 32.26 10.20
N ARG A 252 -0.28 31.55 9.15
CA ARG A 252 -0.73 30.17 8.90
C ARG A 252 -0.27 29.23 10.02
N GLU A 253 0.96 29.37 10.50
CA GLU A 253 1.46 28.59 11.63
C GLU A 253 0.71 28.91 12.94
N ILE A 254 0.46 30.17 13.24
CA ILE A 254 -0.36 30.60 14.39
C ILE A 254 -1.75 29.98 14.32
N ALA A 255 -2.39 30.00 13.15
CA ALA A 255 -3.70 29.39 12.94
C ALA A 255 -3.69 27.88 13.27
N ARG A 256 -2.61 27.18 12.88
CA ARG A 256 -2.43 25.74 13.19
C ARG A 256 -2.25 25.48 14.68
N TYR A 257 -1.56 26.35 15.42
CA TYR A 257 -1.44 26.20 16.87
C TYR A 257 -2.78 26.42 17.58
N TYR A 258 -3.54 27.46 17.21
CA TYR A 258 -4.89 27.65 17.75
C TYR A 258 -5.84 26.50 17.38
N ALA A 259 -5.78 25.98 16.14
CA ALA A 259 -6.56 24.81 15.73
C ALA A 259 -6.18 23.56 16.53
N SER A 260 -4.88 23.37 16.81
CA SER A 260 -4.39 22.29 17.68
C SER A 260 -4.94 22.42 19.09
N ALA A 261 -4.96 23.63 19.66
CA ALA A 261 -5.52 23.89 20.99
C ALA A 261 -7.02 23.54 21.05
N ALA A 262 -7.80 23.98 20.05
CA ALA A 262 -9.21 23.66 19.95
C ALA A 262 -9.44 22.15 19.78
N SER A 263 -8.62 21.48 18.96
CA SER A 263 -8.75 20.04 18.72
C SER A 263 -8.41 19.21 19.96
N ALA A 264 -7.38 19.58 20.71
CA ALA A 264 -6.94 18.87 21.90
C ALA A 264 -8.03 18.81 22.99
N TYR A 265 -8.87 19.86 23.08
CA TYR A 265 -9.91 19.96 24.10
C TYR A 265 -11.32 19.61 23.62
N ARG A 266 -11.49 19.27 22.34
CA ARG A 266 -12.81 19.18 21.67
C ARG A 266 -13.82 18.31 22.41
N GLN A 267 -13.39 17.19 22.98
CA GLN A 267 -14.26 16.27 23.71
C GLN A 267 -14.86 16.86 25.00
N TYR A 268 -14.22 17.90 25.56
CA TYR A 268 -14.65 18.59 26.78
C TYR A 268 -15.27 19.96 26.50
N GLY A 269 -15.47 20.30 25.22
CA GLY A 269 -16.08 21.54 24.78
C GLY A 269 -15.10 22.45 24.03
N SER A 270 -15.34 23.76 24.14
CA SER A 270 -14.51 24.76 23.47
C SER A 270 -13.38 25.23 24.39
N PHE A 271 -12.16 25.28 23.87
CA PHE A 271 -11.01 25.85 24.59
C PHE A 271 -10.89 27.35 24.29
N ARG A 272 -11.39 28.18 25.21
CA ARG A 272 -11.40 29.65 25.06
C ARG A 272 -11.99 30.07 23.70
N ASP A 273 -11.36 30.99 23.00
CA ASP A 273 -11.69 31.46 21.66
C ASP A 273 -10.80 30.83 20.55
N ALA A 274 -10.14 29.70 20.84
CA ALA A 274 -9.14 29.10 19.94
C ALA A 274 -9.65 28.85 18.50
N ASN A 275 -10.90 28.40 18.33
CA ASN A 275 -11.49 28.25 16.99
C ASN A 275 -11.58 29.60 16.24
N SER A 276 -12.06 30.64 16.92
CA SER A 276 -12.17 31.98 16.33
C SER A 276 -10.80 32.57 15.99
N GLN A 277 -9.80 32.33 16.84
CA GLN A 277 -8.43 32.78 16.57
C GLN A 277 -7.79 32.01 15.41
N ALA A 278 -8.00 30.69 15.34
CA ALA A 278 -7.56 29.88 14.20
C ALA A 278 -8.11 30.43 12.88
N ASP A 279 -9.42 30.72 12.82
CA ASP A 279 -10.06 31.28 11.62
C ASP A 279 -9.53 32.68 11.27
N ASN A 280 -9.35 33.54 12.28
CA ASN A 280 -8.83 34.89 12.09
C ASN A 280 -7.41 34.86 11.50
N TYR A 281 -6.53 34.05 12.07
CA TYR A 281 -5.15 33.93 11.60
C TYR A 281 -5.05 33.16 10.28
N ALA A 282 -5.93 32.18 10.02
CA ALA A 282 -6.01 31.52 8.73
C ALA A 282 -6.34 32.51 7.61
N LYS A 283 -7.29 33.42 7.84
CA LYS A 283 -7.60 34.53 6.91
C LYS A 283 -6.43 35.50 6.73
N LYS A 284 -5.74 35.86 7.82
CA LYS A 284 -4.51 36.68 7.74
C LYS A 284 -3.37 35.98 7.00
N GLY A 285 -3.33 34.65 7.00
CA GLY A 285 -2.36 33.85 6.29
C GLY A 285 -2.65 33.64 4.80
N LYS A 286 -3.80 34.12 4.28
CA LYS A 286 -4.12 34.04 2.85
C LYS A 286 -3.38 35.11 2.04
N ILE A 287 -3.06 34.76 0.79
CA ILE A 287 -2.52 35.64 -0.23
C ILE A 287 -3.59 35.83 -1.30
N LYS A 288 -4.01 37.07 -1.47
CA LYS A 288 -5.04 37.44 -2.43
C LYS A 288 -4.43 37.63 -3.81
N VAL A 289 -4.82 36.79 -4.76
CA VAL A 289 -4.28 36.79 -6.12
C VAL A 289 -5.35 37.25 -7.11
N TYR A 290 -4.99 38.22 -7.95
CA TYR A 290 -5.79 38.62 -9.11
C TYR A 290 -5.08 38.17 -10.40
N TYR A 291 -5.76 37.37 -11.22
CA TYR A 291 -5.26 36.95 -12.52
C TYR A 291 -5.82 37.86 -13.62
N ASN A 292 -4.95 38.71 -14.17
CA ASN A 292 -5.27 39.77 -15.12
C ASN A 292 -5.03 39.36 -16.58
N SER A 293 -5.47 38.16 -16.95
CA SER A 293 -5.46 37.66 -18.33
C SER A 293 -6.68 36.77 -18.59
N SER A 294 -7.18 36.78 -19.83
CA SER A 294 -8.20 35.83 -20.30
C SER A 294 -7.57 34.53 -20.78
N GLU A 295 -6.40 34.63 -21.43
CA GLU A 295 -5.60 33.49 -21.88
C GLU A 295 -5.17 32.64 -20.69
N LEU A 296 -5.13 31.32 -20.87
CA LEU A 296 -4.58 30.36 -19.88
C LEU A 296 -5.23 30.39 -18.48
N LYS A 297 -6.34 31.12 -18.31
CA LYS A 297 -6.99 31.35 -17.01
C LYS A 297 -7.26 30.06 -16.23
N SER A 298 -7.95 29.10 -16.82
CA SER A 298 -8.28 27.84 -16.13
C SER A 298 -7.04 27.07 -15.69
N PHE A 299 -5.99 27.07 -16.52
CA PHE A 299 -4.74 26.39 -16.22
C PHE A 299 -3.98 27.05 -15.06
N VAL A 300 -3.88 28.39 -15.09
CA VAL A 300 -3.21 29.14 -14.02
C VAL A 300 -3.96 29.05 -12.69
N LEU A 301 -5.30 29.16 -12.72
CA LEU A 301 -6.11 29.02 -11.51
C LEU A 301 -5.95 27.63 -10.87
N ASP A 302 -5.87 26.58 -11.69
CA ASP A 302 -5.63 25.21 -11.21
C ASP A 302 -4.25 25.08 -10.53
N LEU A 303 -3.18 25.59 -11.17
CA LEU A 303 -1.84 25.57 -10.60
C LEU A 303 -1.76 26.31 -9.24
N LEU A 304 -2.42 27.46 -9.17
CA LEU A 304 -2.47 28.32 -7.99
C LEU A 304 -3.54 27.91 -6.96
N SER A 305 -4.25 26.80 -7.15
CA SER A 305 -5.26 26.31 -6.21
C SER A 305 -4.61 25.72 -4.94
N LYS A 306 -3.99 26.58 -4.14
CA LYS A 306 -3.34 26.27 -2.86
C LYS A 306 -4.19 26.76 -1.70
N ASP A 307 -4.10 26.08 -0.57
CA ASP A 307 -4.82 26.41 0.66
C ASP A 307 -4.45 27.77 1.24
N PHE A 308 -3.31 28.36 0.86
CA PHE A 308 -2.90 29.70 1.26
C PHE A 308 -3.23 30.79 0.21
N ILE A 309 -3.80 30.44 -0.94
CA ILE A 309 -4.18 31.38 -2.00
C ILE A 309 -5.70 31.62 -1.97
N GLU A 310 -6.09 32.87 -2.18
CA GLU A 310 -7.48 33.30 -2.33
C GLU A 310 -7.60 34.13 -3.62
N PHE A 311 -8.46 33.73 -4.56
CA PHE A 311 -8.63 34.48 -5.80
C PHE A 311 -9.58 35.67 -5.63
N VAL A 312 -9.11 36.85 -6.00
CA VAL A 312 -9.94 38.05 -6.07
C VAL A 312 -10.46 38.18 -7.50
N THR A 313 -11.78 38.33 -7.66
CA THR A 313 -12.40 38.38 -9.00
C THR A 313 -12.94 39.78 -9.37
N TYR A 314 -13.52 40.50 -8.40
CA TYR A 314 -14.30 41.71 -8.67
C TYR A 314 -13.57 43.02 -8.38
N HIS A 315 -12.58 43.00 -7.48
CA HIS A 315 -11.90 44.21 -7.02
C HIS A 315 -10.38 44.00 -7.04
N PRO A 316 -9.72 44.20 -8.20
CA PRO A 316 -8.28 44.00 -8.33
C PRO A 316 -7.43 44.73 -7.29
N SER A 317 -7.90 45.88 -6.79
CA SER A 317 -7.25 46.65 -5.73
C SER A 317 -7.17 45.94 -4.37
N GLN A 318 -7.88 44.83 -4.18
CA GLN A 318 -7.81 44.01 -2.97
C GLN A 318 -6.79 42.87 -3.07
N ALA A 319 -6.15 42.69 -4.23
CA ALA A 319 -5.15 41.66 -4.42
C ALA A 319 -3.81 42.08 -3.79
N ASP A 320 -3.19 41.14 -3.08
CA ASP A 320 -1.79 41.26 -2.66
C ASP A 320 -0.86 41.11 -3.87
N VAL A 321 -1.26 40.28 -4.83
CA VAL A 321 -0.49 39.95 -6.03
C VAL A 321 -1.37 39.96 -7.27
N THR A 322 -0.93 40.64 -8.33
CA THR A 322 -1.54 40.61 -9.66
C THR A 322 -0.63 39.88 -10.62
N ILE A 323 -1.19 38.91 -11.36
CA ILE A 323 -0.46 38.11 -12.35
C ILE A 323 -1.02 38.41 -13.74
N ARG A 324 -0.16 38.76 -14.69
CA ARG A 324 -0.48 38.95 -16.10
C ARG A 324 0.35 37.99 -16.93
N ILE A 325 -0.29 37.30 -17.86
CA ILE A 325 0.38 36.51 -18.89
C ILE A 325 -0.03 37.04 -20.26
N THR A 326 0.93 37.30 -21.11
CA THR A 326 0.74 37.68 -22.50
C THR A 326 1.40 36.65 -23.40
N THR A 327 0.72 36.28 -24.48
CA THR A 327 1.25 35.38 -25.50
C THR A 327 1.28 36.07 -26.86
N ASN A 328 2.37 35.88 -27.60
CA ASN A 328 2.52 36.39 -28.95
C ASN A 328 2.94 35.26 -29.89
N VAL A 329 2.31 35.19 -31.06
CA VAL A 329 2.56 34.13 -32.05
C VAL A 329 3.07 34.75 -33.34
N GLU A 330 4.30 34.42 -33.67
CA GLU A 330 4.93 34.80 -34.93
C GLU A 330 5.06 33.57 -35.82
N PHE A 331 4.45 33.61 -37.00
CA PHE A 331 4.56 32.56 -38.01
C PHE A 331 5.30 33.12 -39.22
N SER A 332 6.32 32.39 -39.66
CA SER A 332 7.13 32.74 -40.83
C SER A 332 7.16 31.57 -41.80
N ASP A 333 6.75 31.83 -43.04
CA ASP A 333 7.07 30.96 -44.16
C ASP A 333 8.52 31.26 -44.56
N LEU A 334 9.40 30.29 -44.35
CA LEU A 334 10.82 30.44 -44.67
C LEU A 334 11.08 30.26 -46.17
N GLY A 335 10.02 30.00 -46.95
CA GLY A 335 10.05 29.89 -48.39
C GLY A 335 10.63 28.57 -48.87
N GLU A 336 11.01 28.57 -50.14
CA GLU A 336 11.63 27.42 -50.80
C GLU A 336 13.15 27.59 -50.89
N SER A 337 13.89 26.52 -50.60
CA SER A 337 15.30 26.40 -50.98
C SER A 337 15.46 25.28 -51.98
N VAL A 338 16.28 25.52 -53.01
CA VAL A 338 16.50 24.59 -54.11
C VAL A 338 17.95 24.16 -54.12
N ASN A 339 18.19 22.85 -54.02
CA ASN A 339 19.49 22.24 -54.23
C ASN A 339 19.45 21.38 -55.49
N ASN A 340 20.44 21.53 -56.37
CA ASN A 340 20.55 20.76 -57.60
C ASN A 340 21.85 19.95 -57.56
N GLU A 341 21.73 18.64 -57.80
CA GLU A 341 22.87 17.73 -57.81
C GLU A 341 22.85 16.90 -59.10
N THR A 342 24.01 16.71 -59.71
CA THR A 342 24.18 15.68 -60.73
C THR A 342 24.56 14.37 -60.05
N LYS A 343 23.79 13.32 -60.32
CA LYS A 343 24.00 11.97 -59.84
C LYS A 343 24.42 11.07 -60.99
N THR A 344 25.22 10.06 -60.68
CA THR A 344 25.65 9.03 -61.63
C THR A 344 25.29 7.68 -61.06
N GLU A 345 24.53 6.88 -61.81
CA GLU A 345 24.19 5.50 -61.45
C GLU A 345 24.63 4.55 -62.55
N LYS A 346 25.13 3.37 -62.17
CA LYS A 346 25.52 2.32 -63.13
C LYS A 346 24.27 1.55 -63.55
N VAL A 347 23.81 1.77 -64.77
CA VAL A 347 22.70 1.01 -65.36
C VAL A 347 23.23 -0.07 -66.29
N PHE A 348 22.46 -1.13 -66.44
CA PHE A 348 22.76 -2.15 -67.44
C PHE A 348 22.74 -1.53 -68.85
N ASP A 349 23.80 -1.76 -69.63
CA ASP A 349 23.88 -1.27 -71.01
C ASP A 349 23.56 -2.37 -72.01
N LYS A 350 24.38 -3.43 -72.02
CA LYS A 350 24.23 -4.56 -72.91
C LYS A 350 24.99 -5.78 -72.38
N PHE A 351 24.77 -6.90 -73.04
CA PHE A 351 25.68 -8.03 -72.94
C PHE A 351 26.76 -7.89 -74.01
N VAL A 352 28.02 -8.11 -73.64
CA VAL A 352 29.13 -8.22 -74.59
C VAL A 352 29.67 -9.63 -74.54
N GLU A 353 29.90 -10.22 -75.71
CA GLU A 353 30.56 -11.51 -75.84
C GLU A 353 32.06 -11.31 -75.59
N VAL A 354 32.57 -11.93 -74.53
CA VAL A 354 33.99 -12.00 -74.24
C VAL A 354 34.41 -13.46 -74.40
N SER A 355 35.44 -13.70 -75.20
CA SER A 355 36.03 -15.03 -75.34
C SER A 355 36.88 -15.34 -74.12
N ASP A 356 36.68 -16.50 -73.50
CA ASP A 356 37.62 -17.02 -72.52
C ASP A 356 38.92 -17.51 -73.19
N GLU A 357 39.92 -17.86 -72.37
CA GLU A 357 41.26 -18.29 -72.84
C GLU A 357 41.22 -19.53 -73.76
N ASN A 358 40.08 -20.22 -73.83
CA ASN A 358 39.83 -21.40 -74.67
C ASN A 358 38.97 -21.09 -75.91
N GLY A 359 38.66 -19.82 -76.18
CA GLY A 359 37.92 -19.38 -77.38
C GLY A 359 36.40 -19.49 -77.29
N ASN A 360 35.83 -19.86 -76.13
CA ASN A 360 34.37 -19.92 -75.96
C ASN A 360 33.81 -18.53 -75.65
N LYS A 361 32.73 -18.15 -76.33
CA LYS A 361 32.09 -16.85 -76.12
C LYS A 361 31.14 -16.88 -74.92
N LYS A 362 31.38 -16.03 -73.91
CA LYS A 362 30.48 -15.82 -72.78
C LYS A 362 29.91 -14.41 -72.80
N GLN A 363 28.61 -14.28 -72.61
CA GLN A 363 27.97 -12.97 -72.45
C GLN A 363 28.21 -12.43 -71.04
N VAL A 364 28.89 -11.30 -70.95
CA VAL A 364 29.10 -10.55 -69.70
C VAL A 364 28.24 -9.30 -69.74
N LYS A 365 27.52 -9.01 -68.64
CA LYS A 365 26.78 -7.75 -68.49
C LYS A 365 27.76 -6.59 -68.40
N THR A 366 27.68 -5.64 -69.31
CA THR A 366 28.37 -4.36 -69.20
C THR A 366 27.40 -3.32 -68.68
N TYR A 367 27.92 -2.42 -67.84
CA TYR A 367 27.17 -1.30 -67.28
C TYR A 367 27.71 -0.01 -67.87
N LYS A 368 26.84 0.98 -68.03
CA LYS A 368 27.23 2.35 -68.35
C LYS A 368 26.88 3.28 -67.22
N ASP A 369 27.68 4.32 -67.09
CA ASP A 369 27.36 5.43 -66.19
C ASP A 369 26.22 6.24 -66.82
N GLN A 370 25.07 6.22 -66.16
CA GLN A 370 23.91 7.02 -66.51
C GLN A 370 23.85 8.21 -65.56
N GLN A 371 24.11 9.40 -66.12
CA GLN A 371 24.03 10.66 -65.39
C GLN A 371 22.59 11.21 -65.44
N PHE A 372 22.09 11.65 -64.29
CA PHE A 372 20.81 12.32 -64.15
C PHE A 372 20.90 13.45 -63.12
N ASN A 373 19.91 14.34 -63.12
CA ASN A 373 19.85 15.46 -62.19
C ASN A 373 18.81 15.18 -61.11
N LEU A 374 19.18 15.45 -59.86
CA LEU A 374 18.27 15.50 -58.72
C LEU A 374 18.12 16.95 -58.27
N LYS A 375 16.92 17.49 -58.40
CA LYS A 375 16.52 18.76 -57.78
C LYS A 375 15.78 18.43 -56.49
N THR A 376 16.30 18.89 -55.36
CA THR A 376 15.62 18.83 -54.06
C THR A 376 15.08 20.21 -53.74
N VAL A 377 13.75 20.34 -53.67
CA VAL A 377 13.07 21.56 -53.22
C VAL A 377 12.66 21.36 -51.76
N THR A 378 13.16 22.21 -50.87
CA THR A 378 12.78 22.19 -49.45
C THR A 378 11.88 23.38 -49.17
N HIS A 379 10.64 23.10 -48.79
CA HIS A 379 9.71 24.06 -48.23
C HIS A 379 9.79 24.00 -46.72
N SER A 380 9.93 25.13 -46.05
CA SER A 380 10.00 25.15 -44.58
C SER A 380 9.24 26.31 -43.98
N ASN A 381 8.71 26.11 -42.78
CA ASN A 381 8.07 27.16 -42.02
C ASN A 381 8.47 27.07 -40.54
N LYS A 382 8.27 28.17 -39.83
CA LYS A 382 8.61 28.32 -38.42
C LYS A 382 7.48 29.05 -37.69
N LEU A 383 7.17 28.58 -36.50
CA LEU A 383 6.32 29.28 -35.55
C LEU A 383 7.12 29.54 -34.27
N THR A 384 7.13 30.79 -33.82
CA THR A 384 7.63 31.19 -32.50
C THR A 384 6.44 31.61 -31.64
N LEU A 385 6.25 30.93 -30.51
CA LEU A 385 5.30 31.31 -29.47
C LEU A 385 6.08 31.93 -28.30
N THR A 386 5.96 33.24 -28.14
CA THR A 386 6.55 33.98 -27.02
C THR A 386 5.54 34.08 -25.89
N THR A 387 5.97 33.80 -24.66
CA THR A 387 5.17 33.97 -23.45
C THR A 387 5.90 34.86 -22.47
N GLU A 388 5.19 35.85 -21.95
CA GLU A 388 5.68 36.74 -20.91
C GLU A 388 4.77 36.63 -19.69
N ILE A 389 5.40 36.43 -18.53
CA ILE A 389 4.77 36.31 -17.21
C ILE A 389 5.22 37.51 -16.40
N GLU A 390 4.27 38.26 -15.90
CA GLU A 390 4.51 39.38 -15.00
C GLU A 390 3.68 39.20 -13.74
N VAL A 391 4.32 39.42 -12.61
CA VAL A 391 3.71 39.38 -11.29
C VAL A 391 4.08 40.65 -10.56
N HIS A 392 3.08 41.34 -10.01
CA HIS A 392 3.22 42.62 -9.33
C HIS A 392 2.50 42.62 -7.99
N GLY A 393 2.99 43.42 -7.03
CA GLY A 393 2.37 43.57 -5.72
C GLY A 393 3.40 43.35 -4.60
N VAL A 394 3.00 42.63 -3.54
CA VAL A 394 3.89 42.27 -2.43
C VAL A 394 5.02 41.31 -2.85
N TYR A 395 4.86 40.68 -4.01
CA TYR A 395 5.85 39.86 -4.69
C TYR A 395 5.98 40.33 -6.13
N SER A 396 7.20 40.34 -6.66
CA SER A 396 7.49 40.77 -8.02
C SER A 396 8.28 39.70 -8.76
N TYR A 397 7.79 39.34 -9.95
CA TYR A 397 8.42 38.36 -10.83
C TYR A 397 8.17 38.77 -12.28
N SER A 398 9.19 38.66 -13.13
CA SER A 398 9.04 38.88 -14.56
C SER A 398 9.95 37.93 -15.32
N LYS A 399 9.37 37.15 -16.23
CA LYS A 399 10.09 36.24 -17.12
C LYS A 399 9.43 36.19 -18.48
N LYS A 400 10.27 36.04 -19.50
CA LYS A 400 9.89 35.82 -20.89
C LYS A 400 10.59 34.57 -21.40
N PHE A 401 9.88 33.75 -22.17
CA PHE A 401 10.45 32.59 -22.86
C PHE A 401 9.80 32.37 -24.23
N ASP A 402 10.54 31.74 -25.13
CA ASP A 402 10.14 31.47 -26.50
C ASP A 402 10.10 29.96 -26.77
N ILE A 403 9.06 29.50 -27.47
CA ILE A 403 8.93 28.13 -27.98
C ILE A 403 8.93 28.18 -29.49
N VAL A 404 9.88 27.47 -30.09
CA VAL A 404 10.07 27.44 -31.55
C VAL A 404 9.69 26.06 -32.08
N GLN A 405 8.77 26.05 -33.04
CA GLN A 405 8.39 24.86 -33.81
C GLN A 405 8.72 25.09 -35.29
N THR A 406 9.27 24.08 -35.95
CA THR A 406 9.61 24.14 -37.37
C THR A 406 9.06 22.92 -38.09
N SER A 407 8.68 23.08 -39.36
CA SER A 407 8.37 21.95 -40.22
C SER A 407 8.99 22.11 -41.59
N ALA A 408 9.25 20.98 -42.25
CA ALA A 408 9.83 20.95 -43.57
C ALA A 408 9.21 19.84 -44.43
N LYS A 409 9.06 20.13 -45.73
CA LYS A 409 8.72 19.18 -46.78
C LYS A 409 9.80 19.22 -47.84
N HIS A 410 10.29 18.06 -48.24
CA HIS A 410 11.27 17.91 -49.30
C HIS A 410 10.62 17.26 -50.51
N ASP A 411 10.70 17.92 -51.66
CA ASP A 411 10.27 17.39 -52.96
C ASP A 411 11.49 17.01 -53.78
N TYR A 412 11.63 15.71 -54.08
CA TYR A 412 12.72 15.15 -54.87
C TYR A 412 12.26 15.00 -56.32
N ILE A 413 12.86 15.79 -57.21
CA ILE A 413 12.51 15.87 -58.63
C ILE A 413 13.70 15.37 -59.45
N TYR A 414 13.52 14.23 -60.10
CA TYR A 414 14.54 13.62 -60.97
C TYR A 414 14.30 14.05 -62.43
N SER A 415 15.37 14.40 -63.14
CA SER A 415 15.31 14.80 -64.56
C SER A 415 16.55 14.35 -65.35
N GLY A 416 16.45 14.35 -66.69
CA GLY A 416 17.49 13.81 -67.58
C GLY A 416 17.33 12.31 -67.81
N ASN A 417 18.44 11.59 -67.96
CA ASN A 417 18.43 10.13 -68.13
C ASN A 417 18.20 9.46 -66.77
N VAL A 418 16.97 9.49 -66.24
CA VAL A 418 16.65 8.94 -64.92
C VAL A 418 16.50 7.40 -64.99
N PRO A 419 17.20 6.64 -64.13
CA PRO A 419 17.00 5.19 -63.99
C PRO A 419 15.55 4.82 -63.69
N SER A 420 15.06 3.72 -64.29
CA SER A 420 13.63 3.33 -64.25
C SER A 420 13.06 3.06 -62.84
N ASN A 421 13.94 2.78 -61.87
CA ASN A 421 13.64 2.55 -60.47
C ASN A 421 13.44 3.85 -59.66
N LEU A 422 13.80 5.01 -60.20
CA LEU A 422 13.66 6.30 -59.51
C LEU A 422 12.44 7.08 -60.03
N ARG A 423 11.67 7.61 -59.10
CA ARG A 423 10.47 8.41 -59.36
C ARG A 423 10.46 9.62 -58.44
N ASN A 424 9.85 10.71 -58.92
CA ASN A 424 9.61 11.88 -58.09
C ASN A 424 8.79 11.48 -56.87
N HIS A 425 9.20 11.96 -55.71
CA HIS A 425 8.50 11.70 -54.46
C HIS A 425 8.75 12.84 -53.47
N SER A 426 7.94 12.88 -52.44
CA SER A 426 8.04 13.86 -51.35
C SER A 426 8.34 13.15 -50.04
N LYS A 427 9.07 13.82 -49.15
CA LYS A 427 9.33 13.36 -47.78
C LYS A 427 9.07 14.48 -46.78
N GLY A 428 8.45 14.11 -45.65
CA GLY A 428 8.02 15.09 -44.65
C GLY A 428 6.68 15.73 -44.99
N THR A 429 6.25 16.69 -44.17
CA THR A 429 5.00 17.42 -44.35
C THR A 429 5.18 18.82 -43.83
N LEU A 430 4.77 19.81 -44.63
CA LEU A 430 4.73 21.19 -44.20
C LEU A 430 3.49 21.36 -43.32
N GLN A 431 3.69 21.45 -42.01
CA GLN A 431 2.61 21.58 -41.05
C GLN A 431 1.96 22.96 -41.16
N SER A 432 0.65 23.02 -40.88
CA SER A 432 -0.08 24.29 -40.84
C SER A 432 0.34 25.14 -39.63
N LYS A 433 0.05 26.45 -39.68
CA LYS A 433 0.21 27.35 -38.52
C LYS A 433 -0.50 26.80 -37.28
N ASP A 434 -1.72 26.29 -37.44
CA ASP A 434 -2.52 25.78 -36.32
C ASP A 434 -1.91 24.51 -35.71
N SER A 435 -1.39 23.61 -36.55
CA SER A 435 -0.70 22.40 -36.10
C SER A 435 0.56 22.73 -35.30
N LEU A 436 1.38 23.68 -35.79
CA LEU A 436 2.58 24.13 -35.10
C LEU A 436 2.24 24.89 -33.81
N LEU A 437 1.17 25.68 -33.82
CA LEU A 437 0.70 26.42 -32.65
C LEU A 437 0.20 25.46 -31.57
N GLN A 438 -0.52 24.40 -31.93
CA GLN A 438 -0.98 23.39 -30.99
C GLN A 438 0.20 22.69 -30.30
N ALA A 439 1.19 22.25 -31.07
CA ALA A 439 2.43 21.66 -30.52
C ALA A 439 3.20 22.65 -29.63
N ALA A 440 3.28 23.94 -30.04
CA ALA A 440 3.92 24.98 -29.23
C ALA A 440 3.17 25.23 -27.92
N LYS A 441 1.84 25.22 -27.92
CA LYS A 441 1.01 25.38 -26.71
C LYS A 441 1.20 24.23 -25.72
N GLU A 442 1.32 23.00 -26.18
CA GLU A 442 1.58 21.85 -25.29
C GLU A 442 2.91 22.01 -24.53
N GLN A 443 3.96 22.46 -25.23
CA GLN A 443 5.24 22.80 -24.60
C GLN A 443 5.13 24.04 -23.70
N GLN A 444 4.32 25.04 -24.08
CA GLN A 444 4.08 26.25 -23.30
C GLN A 444 3.50 25.93 -21.92
N LEU A 445 2.51 25.03 -21.86
CA LEU A 445 1.92 24.61 -20.59
C LEU A 445 2.94 23.95 -19.68
N THR A 446 3.87 23.16 -20.24
CA THR A 446 4.93 22.50 -19.47
C THR A 446 5.90 23.52 -18.88
N GLU A 447 6.36 24.49 -19.67
CA GLU A 447 7.24 25.55 -19.22
C GLU A 447 6.54 26.45 -18.18
N LEU A 448 5.29 26.85 -18.45
CA LEU A 448 4.48 27.63 -17.51
C LEU A 448 4.35 26.94 -16.16
N LYS A 449 4.10 25.63 -16.15
CA LYS A 449 4.00 24.86 -14.91
C LYS A 449 5.27 25.03 -14.06
N SER A 450 6.45 24.85 -14.66
CA SER A 450 7.72 25.03 -13.96
C SER A 450 7.88 26.46 -13.41
N ARG A 451 7.54 27.49 -14.20
CA ARG A 451 7.61 28.89 -13.73
C ARG A 451 6.64 29.18 -12.58
N PHE A 452 5.45 28.58 -12.60
CA PHE A 452 4.47 28.74 -11.53
C PHE A 452 4.83 27.97 -10.28
N GLU A 453 5.57 26.86 -10.36
CA GLU A 453 6.11 26.18 -9.19
C GLU A 453 7.05 27.10 -8.39
N ASP A 454 7.91 27.86 -9.07
CA ASP A 454 8.77 28.87 -8.45
C ASP A 454 7.92 29.97 -7.77
N ILE A 455 6.95 30.53 -8.50
CA ILE A 455 6.04 31.57 -7.96
C ILE A 455 5.30 31.05 -6.73
N ILE A 456 4.74 29.85 -6.77
CA ILE A 456 4.00 29.25 -5.66
C ILE A 456 4.92 29.05 -4.44
N SER A 457 6.14 28.58 -4.67
CA SER A 457 7.13 28.42 -3.61
C SER A 457 7.40 29.75 -2.94
N ASP A 458 7.70 30.79 -3.71
CA ASP A 458 7.98 32.13 -3.17
C ASP A 458 6.78 32.71 -2.40
N LEU A 459 5.57 32.59 -2.97
CA LEU A 459 4.34 33.02 -2.29
C LEU A 459 4.13 32.25 -0.98
N SER A 460 4.57 30.99 -0.88
CA SER A 460 4.43 30.23 0.36
C SER A 460 5.32 30.73 1.52
N TYR A 461 6.32 31.57 1.24
CA TYR A 461 7.20 32.19 2.22
C TYR A 461 6.84 33.65 2.54
N LEU A 462 5.95 34.26 1.77
CA LEU A 462 5.30 35.49 2.20
C LEU A 462 4.53 35.24 3.49
#